data_AF-A0A170VIG2-F1
#
_entry.id   AF-A0A170VIG2-F1
#
_cell.length_a   1.000
_cell.length_b   1.000
_cell.length_c   1.000
_cell.angle_alpha   90.00
_cell.angle_beta   90.00
_cell.angle_gamma   90.00
#
_symmetry.space_group_name_H-M   'P 1'
#
loop_
_entity.id
_entity.type
_entity.pdbx_description
1 polymer ?
#
loop_
_entity_poly.entity_id
_entity_poly.type
_entity_poly.pdbx_seq_one_letter_code
_entity_poly.pdbx_strand_id
1 'polypeptide(L)' 'MTAAVRVCQACGEDIADPDDAVYLGHKEAASGPGWEIWAHRAHIEQVRPDPVAERILARVLIARALEP' A
#
# COMPACT_ATOMS: atom_id res chain seq x y z
N MET A 1 14.12 -13.89 -17.51
CA MET A 1 13.67 -13.12 -16.33
C MET A 1 12.18 -12.95 -16.48
N THR A 2 11.37 -13.60 -15.66
CA THR A 2 9.91 -13.35 -15.62
C THR A 2 9.71 -11.98 -15.00
N ALA A 3 9.14 -11.03 -15.75
CA ALA A 3 8.70 -9.77 -15.17
C ALA A 3 7.68 -10.08 -14.07
N ALA A 4 7.88 -9.55 -12.86
CA ALA A 4 6.90 -9.70 -11.80
C ALA A 4 5.62 -8.99 -12.25
N VAL A 5 4.54 -9.76 -12.40
CA VAL A 5 3.21 -9.20 -12.72
C VAL A 5 2.78 -8.34 -11.54
N ARG A 6 2.54 -7.06 -11.81
CA ARG A 6 2.00 -6.12 -10.82
C ARG A 6 0.49 -6.27 -10.83
N VAL A 7 -0.11 -6.44 -9.66
CA VAL A 7 -1.55 -6.56 -9.51
C VAL A 7 -2.05 -5.37 -8.71
N CYS A 8 -3.11 -4.72 -9.18
CA CYS A 8 -3.72 -3.62 -8.46
C CYS A 8 -4.42 -4.12 -7.21
N GLN A 9 -4.02 -3.62 -6.04
CA GLN A 9 -4.60 -4.02 -4.75
C GLN A 9 -6.09 -3.65 -4.62
N ALA A 10 -6.58 -2.66 -5.38
CA ALA A 10 -7.97 -2.20 -5.31
C ALA A 10 -8.93 -3.06 -6.15
N CYS A 11 -8.60 -3.33 -7.42
CA CYS A 11 -9.46 -4.08 -8.34
C CYS A 11 -9.04 -5.55 -8.55
N GLY A 12 -7.83 -5.93 -8.13
CA GLY A 12 -7.30 -7.29 -8.31
C GLY A 12 -6.85 -7.64 -9.72
N GLU A 13 -6.87 -6.67 -10.65
CA GLU A 13 -6.46 -6.87 -12.04
C GLU A 13 -4.96 -6.60 -12.24
N ASP A 14 -4.39 -7.22 -13.27
CA ASP A 14 -3.00 -7.01 -13.68
C ASP A 14 -2.81 -5.59 -14.22
N ILE A 15 -1.73 -4.94 -13.78
CA ILE A 15 -1.31 -3.63 -14.29
C ILE A 15 -0.41 -3.85 -15.51
N ALA A 16 -1.01 -3.81 -16.70
CA ALA A 16 -0.31 -4.05 -17.96
C ALA A 16 0.62 -2.90 -18.37
N ASP A 17 0.22 -1.67 -18.12
CA ASP A 17 0.99 -0.47 -18.42
C ASP A 17 1.89 -0.09 -17.22
N PRO A 18 3.23 -0.12 -17.36
CA PRO A 18 4.14 0.30 -16.30
C PRO A 18 3.92 1.74 -15.83
N ASP A 19 3.41 2.63 -16.69
CA ASP A 19 3.18 4.04 -16.36
C ASP A 19 1.88 4.27 -15.56
N ASP A 20 0.99 3.27 -15.50
CA ASP A 20 -0.19 3.27 -14.63
C ASP A 20 0.10 2.64 -13.26
N ALA A 21 1.24 1.98 -13.11
CA ALA A 21 1.63 1.33 -11.86
C ALA A 21 2.13 2.33 -10.82
N VAL A 22 1.41 2.43 -9.70
CA VAL A 22 1.81 3.22 -8.54
C VAL A 22 2.17 2.29 -7.38
N TYR A 23 3.39 2.46 -6.87
CA TYR A 23 3.91 1.72 -5.73
C TYR A 23 3.33 2.28 -4.44
N LEU A 24 2.76 1.41 -3.60
CA LEU A 24 2.12 1.78 -2.34
C LEU A 24 2.89 1.34 -1.09
N GLY A 25 3.73 0.31 -1.20
CA GLY A 25 4.49 -0.21 -0.06
C GLY A 25 4.83 -1.68 -0.19
N HIS A 26 5.02 -2.34 0.95
CA HIS A 26 5.27 -3.79 1.04
C HIS A 26 4.27 -4.43 1.99
N LYS A 27 3.91 -5.69 1.75
CA LYS A 27 3.12 -6.49 2.70
C LYS A 27 3.95 -6.78 3.95
N GLU A 28 3.39 -6.48 5.13
CA GLU A 28 3.99 -6.87 6.40
C GLU A 28 4.19 -8.40 6.45
N ALA A 29 5.33 -8.83 7.01
CA ALA A 29 5.74 -10.24 7.15
C ALA A 29 6.05 -11.04 5.86
N ALA A 30 5.93 -10.45 4.67
CA ALA A 30 6.46 -11.04 3.44
C ALA A 30 7.93 -10.64 3.24
N SER A 31 8.73 -11.49 2.59
CA SER A 31 10.07 -11.13 2.11
C SER A 31 10.36 -11.81 0.78
N GLY A 32 11.06 -11.11 -0.11
CA GLY A 32 11.36 -11.59 -1.47
C GLY A 32 10.40 -11.07 -2.55
N PRO A 33 10.59 -11.48 -3.82
CA PRO A 33 9.85 -10.94 -4.97
C PRO A 33 8.32 -11.09 -4.83
N GLY A 34 7.55 -10.04 -5.12
CA GLY A 34 6.08 -10.06 -5.07
C GLY A 34 5.47 -9.63 -3.74
N TRP A 35 6.30 -9.18 -2.80
CA TRP A 35 5.87 -8.53 -1.57
C TRP A 35 5.47 -7.05 -1.74
N GLU A 36 5.78 -6.45 -2.88
CA GLU A 36 5.41 -5.08 -3.22
C GLU A 36 3.89 -4.94 -3.44
N ILE A 37 3.31 -3.85 -2.94
CA ILE A 37 1.92 -3.49 -3.13
C ILE A 37 1.86 -2.43 -4.22
N TRP A 38 1.02 -2.67 -5.23
CA TRP A 38 0.82 -1.80 -6.37
C TRP A 38 -0.66 -1.43 -6.53
N ALA A 39 -0.94 -0.30 -7.17
CA ALA A 39 -2.27 0.05 -7.64
C ALA A 39 -2.20 0.81 -8.97
N HIS A 40 -3.28 0.76 -9.74
CA HIS A 40 -3.51 1.70 -10.83
C HIS A 40 -3.54 3.13 -10.28
N ARG A 41 -3.10 4.11 -11.07
CA ARG A 41 -3.10 5.52 -10.65
C ARG A 41 -4.51 6.00 -10.27
N ALA A 42 -5.53 5.53 -10.99
CA ALA A 42 -6.92 5.86 -10.73
C ALA A 42 -7.46 5.26 -9.41
N HIS A 43 -6.79 4.26 -8.85
CA HIS A 43 -7.27 3.48 -7.70
C HIS A 43 -6.48 3.73 -6.41
N ILE A 44 -5.50 4.63 -6.40
CA ILE A 44 -4.65 4.90 -5.22
C ILE A 44 -5.51 5.19 -3.98
N GLU A 45 -6.48 6.09 -4.11
CA GLU A 45 -7.36 6.53 -3.01
C GLU A 45 -8.35 5.44 -2.54
N GLN A 46 -8.49 4.37 -3.30
CA GLN A 46 -9.37 3.24 -2.97
C GLN A 46 -8.64 2.19 -2.13
N VAL A 47 -7.30 2.20 -2.17
CA VAL A 47 -6.48 1.36 -1.30
C VAL A 47 -6.39 2.02 0.05
N ARG A 48 -7.06 1.42 1.04
CA ARG A 48 -7.02 1.87 2.43
C ARG A 48 -5.57 1.87 2.94
N PRO A 49 -5.16 2.87 3.75
CA PRO A 49 -3.88 2.85 4.43
C PRO A 49 -3.71 1.60 5.29
N ASP A 50 -2.45 1.25 5.57
CA ASP A 50 -2.14 0.12 6.44
C ASP A 50 -2.82 0.31 7.83
N PRO A 51 -3.64 -0.64 8.29
CA PRO A 51 -4.39 -0.49 9.53
C PRO A 51 -3.50 -0.47 10.78
N VAL A 52 -2.29 -1.03 10.75
CA VAL A 52 -1.29 -0.88 11.82
C VAL A 52 -0.76 0.55 11.83
N ALA A 53 -0.38 1.10 10.67
CA ALA A 53 0.08 2.48 10.56
C ALA A 53 -1.02 3.48 11.02
N GLU A 54 -2.27 3.26 10.61
CA GLU A 54 -3.43 4.06 11.08
C GLU A 54 -3.55 4.04 12.61
N ARG A 55 -3.46 2.85 13.22
CA ARG A 55 -3.53 2.68 14.68
C ARG A 55 -2.37 3.35 15.41
N ILE A 56 -1.17 3.29 14.87
CA ILE A 56 0.01 3.95 15.44
C ILE A 56 -0.17 5.48 15.37
N LEU A 57 -0.55 6.01 14.22
CA LEU A 57 -0.81 7.44 14.04
C LEU A 57 -1.87 7.93 15.03
N ALA A 58 -2.99 7.21 15.15
CA ALA A 58 -4.04 7.55 16.11
C ALA A 58 -3.51 7.62 17.55
N ARG A 59 -2.69 6.65 17.98
CA ARG A 59 -2.06 6.67 19.32
C ARG A 59 -1.16 7.88 19.53
N VAL A 60 -0.35 8.24 18.55
CA VAL A 60 0.53 9.42 18.62
C VAL A 60 -0.28 10.70 18.72
N LEU A 61 -1.33 10.84 17.90
CA LEU A 61 -2.21 12.02 17.93
C LEU A 61 -2.93 12.15 19.27
N ILE A 62 -3.44 11.04 19.82
CA ILE A 62 -4.07 11.03 21.16
C ILE A 62 -3.06 11.45 22.22
N ALA A 63 -1.84 10.91 22.20
CA ALA A 63 -0.81 11.27 23.17
C ALA A 63 -0.51 12.78 23.12
N ARG A 64 -0.30 13.34 21.92
CA ARG A 64 -0.05 14.77 21.74
C ARG A 64 -1.19 15.67 22.17
N ALA A 65 -2.43 15.23 21.99
CA ALA A 65 -3.60 15.99 22.43
C ALA A 65 -3.76 16.01 23.96
N LEU A 66 -3.12 15.06 24.67
CA LEU A 66 -3.15 14.94 26.13
C LEU A 66 -1.88 15.48 26.80
N GLU A 67 -0.86 15.86 26.01
CA GLU A 67 0.32 16.56 26.52
C GLU A 67 -0.10 17.98 26.95
N PRO A 68 0.15 18.38 28.22
CA PRO A 68 -0.25 19.68 28.77
C PRO A 68 0.58 20.87 28.26
#